data_AF-A0A1A9RHC1-F1
#
_entry.id   AF-A0A1A9RHC1-F1
#
_cell.length_a   1.000
_cell.length_b   1.000
_cell.length_c   1.000
_cell.angle_alpha   90.00
_cell.angle_beta   90.00
_cell.angle_gamma   90.00
#
_symmetry.space_group_name_H-M   'P 1'
#
loop_
_entity.id
_entity.type
_entity.pdbx_description
1 polymer ?
#
loop_
_entity_poly.entity_id
_entity_poly.type
_entity_poly.pdbx_seq_one_letter_code
_entity_poly.pdbx_strand_id
1 'polypeptide(L)'
;MWKTTLIVFAAITYAIYCELNPKEVSRYCVDTQCISVVKQYKPVVSGGDVYIRIYQDRILFRFQLETKGYIELPLETHALISKRLVSDKFIVSSQGIPVEKHGGVKNINFDLIKFYSEGDADNISTYDLEYRNLY
;
A
#
# COMPACT_ATOMS: atom_id res chain seq x y z
N MET A 1 -31.04 -17.91 18.29
CA MET A 1 -31.38 -17.70 16.87
C MET A 1 -31.11 -16.29 16.37
N TRP A 2 -31.59 -15.21 17.01
CA TRP A 2 -31.36 -13.84 16.50
C TRP A 2 -29.88 -13.43 16.39
N LYS A 3 -29.07 -13.70 17.42
CA LYS A 3 -27.64 -13.34 17.43
C LYS A 3 -26.85 -14.01 16.31
N THR A 4 -27.12 -15.29 16.06
CA THR A 4 -26.51 -16.06 14.96
C THR A 4 -26.89 -15.49 13.59
N THR A 5 -28.16 -15.13 13.37
CA THR A 5 -28.60 -14.50 12.12
C THR A 5 -27.92 -13.14 11.90
N LEU A 6 -27.75 -12.35 12.96
CA LEU A 6 -27.11 -11.04 12.88
C LEU A 6 -25.60 -11.15 12.57
N ILE A 7 -24.91 -12.13 13.14
CA ILE A 7 -23.50 -12.42 12.83
C ILE A 7 -23.35 -12.83 11.36
N VAL A 8 -24.21 -13.73 10.87
CA VAL A 8 -24.20 -14.16 9.47
C VAL A 8 -24.44 -12.98 8.53
N PHE A 9 -25.42 -12.14 8.83
CA PHE A 9 -25.72 -10.95 8.04
C PHE A 9 -24.56 -9.96 8.01
N ALA A 10 -23.91 -9.72 9.17
CA ALA A 10 -22.73 -8.85 9.25
C ALA A 10 -21.56 -9.42 8.45
N ALA A 11 -21.31 -10.73 8.51
CA ALA A 11 -20.25 -11.38 7.75
C ALA A 11 -20.48 -11.28 6.23
N ILE A 12 -21.71 -11.49 5.76
CA ILE A 12 -22.06 -11.33 4.33
C ILE A 12 -21.88 -9.89 3.89
N THR A 13 -22.40 -8.93 4.67
CA THR A 13 -22.27 -7.50 4.35
C THR A 13 -20.80 -7.07 4.28
N TYR A 14 -19.97 -7.59 5.20
CA TYR A 14 -18.54 -7.33 5.21
C TYR A 14 -17.82 -7.94 4.01
N ALA A 15 -18.18 -9.17 3.63
CA ALA A 15 -17.63 -9.82 2.44
C ALA A 15 -17.93 -9.01 1.16
N ILE A 16 -19.19 -8.61 0.97
CA ILE A 16 -19.61 -7.75 -0.15
C ILE A 16 -18.84 -6.42 -0.14
N TYR A 17 -18.68 -5.80 1.02
CA TYR A 17 -17.89 -4.57 1.14
C TYR A 17 -16.43 -4.76 0.70
N CYS A 18 -15.81 -5.89 1.05
CA CYS A 18 -14.43 -6.20 0.67
C CYS A 18 -14.30 -6.45 -0.84
N GLU A 19 -15.30 -7.06 -1.48
CA GLU A 19 -15.34 -7.25 -2.93
C GLU A 19 -15.54 -5.93 -3.69
N LEU A 20 -16.39 -5.03 -3.17
CA LEU A 20 -16.65 -3.72 -3.79
C LEU A 20 -15.52 -2.71 -3.58
N ASN A 21 -14.68 -2.91 -2.56
CA ASN A 21 -13.53 -2.09 -2.26
C ASN A 21 -12.31 -3.00 -2.11
N PRO A 22 -11.80 -3.58 -3.21
CA PRO A 22 -10.64 -4.45 -3.12
C PRO A 22 -9.46 -3.63 -2.61
N LYS A 23 -8.73 -4.21 -1.67
CA LYS A 23 -7.47 -3.68 -1.18
C LYS A 23 -6.50 -4.84 -1.15
N GLU A 24 -5.33 -4.63 -1.73
CA GLU A 24 -4.29 -5.64 -1.73
C GLU A 24 -3.09 -5.12 -0.98
N VAL A 25 -2.44 -5.99 -0.22
CA VAL A 25 -1.22 -5.66 0.51
C VAL A 25 -0.07 -6.55 0.05
N SER A 26 1.10 -5.96 -0.08
CA SER A 26 2.36 -6.66 -0.16
C SER A 26 3.23 -6.27 1.03
N ARG A 27 4.05 -7.21 1.50
CA ARG A 27 5.07 -6.96 2.50
C ARG A 27 6.43 -7.00 1.81
N TYR A 28 7.16 -5.91 1.91
CA TYR A 28 8.51 -5.80 1.37
C TYR A 28 9.49 -5.60 2.51
N CYS A 29 10.58 -6.37 2.52
CA CYS A 29 11.59 -6.33 3.56
C CYS A 29 12.97 -6.21 2.94
N VAL A 30 13.80 -5.38 3.55
CA VAL A 30 15.22 -5.24 3.27
C VAL A 30 15.93 -5.35 4.61
N ASP A 31 16.91 -6.24 4.69
CA ASP A 31 17.55 -6.63 5.95
C ASP A 31 16.51 -7.06 7.01
N THR A 32 16.51 -6.43 8.19
CA THR A 32 15.55 -6.69 9.27
C THR A 32 14.34 -5.75 9.27
N GLN A 33 14.31 -4.77 8.36
CA GLN A 33 13.22 -3.79 8.30
C GLN A 33 12.20 -4.18 7.23
N CYS A 34 10.94 -3.84 7.46
CA CYS A 34 9.86 -4.10 6.50
C CYS A 34 8.90 -2.93 6.42
N ILE A 35 8.33 -2.76 5.23
CA ILE A 35 7.22 -1.86 4.94
C ILE A 35 6.05 -2.68 4.37
N SER A 36 4.86 -2.09 4.40
CA SER A 36 3.70 -2.64 3.70
C SER A 36 3.29 -1.72 2.57
N VAL A 37 3.12 -2.27 1.38
CA VAL A 37 2.63 -1.55 0.22
C VAL A 37 1.20 -1.97 -0.02
N VAL A 38 0.28 -1.02 -0.07
CA VAL A 38 -1.15 -1.28 -0.25
C VAL A 38 -1.60 -0.68 -1.57
N LYS A 39 -2.15 -1.52 -2.44
CA LYS A 39 -2.90 -1.12 -3.63
C LYS A 39 -4.34 -0.88 -3.21
N GLN A 40 -4.87 0.30 -3.51
CA GLN A 40 -6.27 0.64 -3.29
C GLN A 40 -6.90 1.09 -4.59
N TYR A 41 -7.99 0.41 -4.96
CA TYR A 41 -8.73 0.70 -6.18
C TYR A 41 -9.80 1.75 -5.88
N LYS A 42 -9.85 2.79 -6.71
CA LYS A 42 -10.91 3.79 -6.65
C LYS A 42 -12.23 3.10 -7.05
N PRO A 43 -13.31 3.24 -6.27
CA PRO A 43 -14.59 2.63 -6.62
C PRO A 43 -15.15 3.33 -7.86
N VAL A 44 -15.04 2.70 -9.04
CA VAL A 44 -15.66 3.17 -10.28
C VAL A 44 -16.08 2.00 -11.16
N VAL A 45 -17.14 2.22 -11.94
CA VAL A 45 -17.86 1.23 -12.76
C VAL A 45 -17.02 0.74 -13.97
N SER A 46 -15.93 1.41 -14.33
CA SER A 46 -14.98 0.94 -15.35
C SER A 46 -13.53 1.31 -15.02
N GLY A 47 -12.69 0.31 -14.75
CA GLY A 47 -11.22 0.42 -14.82
C GLY A 47 -10.55 1.42 -13.86
N GLY A 48 -11.00 1.48 -12.61
CA GLY A 48 -10.56 2.49 -11.64
C GLY A 48 -9.04 2.59 -11.42
N ASP A 49 -8.52 3.79 -11.62
CA ASP A 49 -7.51 4.47 -10.80
C ASP A 49 -7.00 3.66 -9.58
N VAL A 50 -5.72 3.27 -9.60
CA VAL A 50 -5.04 2.58 -8.48
C VAL A 50 -4.15 3.54 -7.72
N TYR A 51 -4.34 3.63 -6.41
CA TYR A 51 -3.41 4.34 -5.52
C TYR A 51 -2.47 3.36 -4.84
N ILE A 52 -1.23 3.81 -4.66
CA ILE A 52 -0.26 3.12 -3.83
C ILE A 52 -0.10 3.88 -2.52
N ARG A 53 -0.27 3.15 -1.41
CA ARG A 53 0.06 3.61 -0.06
C ARG A 53 1.22 2.79 0.47
N ILE A 54 2.23 3.45 1.01
CA ILE A 54 3.38 2.77 1.63
C ILE A 54 3.40 3.09 3.11
N TYR A 55 3.14 2.05 3.90
CA TYR A 55 3.09 2.07 5.35
C TYR A 55 4.45 1.67 5.92
N GLN A 56 4.91 2.41 6.93
CA GLN A 56 6.09 2.01 7.71
C GLN A 56 5.86 0.74 8.54
N ASP A 57 4.60 0.47 8.88
CA ASP A 57 4.18 -0.64 9.73
C ASP A 57 3.81 -1.88 8.89
N ARG A 58 3.82 -3.05 9.55
CA ARG A 58 3.22 -4.26 9.01
C ARG A 58 1.70 -4.18 9.04
N ILE A 59 1.07 -4.25 7.87
CA ILE A 59 -0.38 -4.31 7.72
C ILE A 59 -0.82 -5.78 7.60
N LEU A 60 -1.69 -6.17 8.52
CA LEU A 60 -2.30 -7.51 8.58
C LEU A 60 -3.80 -7.46 8.30
N PHE A 61 -4.46 -6.36 8.67
CA PHE A 61 -5.92 -6.21 8.61
C PHE A 61 -6.32 -4.83 8.09
N ARG A 62 -7.51 -4.74 7.48
CA ARG A 62 -8.04 -3.51 6.87
C ARG A 62 -8.17 -2.34 7.85
N PHE A 63 -8.54 -2.57 9.10
CA PHE A 63 -8.74 -1.49 10.08
C PHE A 63 -7.43 -0.75 10.41
N GLN A 64 -6.26 -1.39 10.20
CA GLN A 64 -4.96 -0.75 10.44
C GLN A 64 -4.67 0.36 9.42
N LEU A 65 -5.29 0.30 8.24
CA LEU A 65 -5.09 1.28 7.16
C LEU A 65 -5.51 2.71 7.55
N GLU A 66 -6.44 2.85 8.49
CA GLU A 66 -7.02 4.12 8.94
C GLU A 66 -6.28 4.72 10.15
N THR A 67 -5.32 3.99 10.71
CA THR A 67 -4.63 4.38 11.96
C THR A 67 -3.12 4.44 11.82
N LYS A 68 -2.54 3.72 10.86
CA LYS A 68 -1.09 3.67 10.64
C LYS A 68 -0.63 4.78 9.69
N GLY A 69 0.53 5.36 9.97
CA GLY A 69 1.15 6.37 9.14
C GLY A 69 1.60 5.79 7.80
N TYR A 70 1.34 6.53 6.72
CA TYR A 70 1.73 6.15 5.37
C TYR A 70 2.02 7.37 4.49
N ILE A 71 2.77 7.13 3.42
CA ILE A 71 2.82 8.02 2.25
C ILE A 71 1.86 7.51 1.18
N GLU A 72 1.08 8.42 0.61
CA GLU A 72 0.22 8.18 -0.53
C GLU A 72 0.87 8.73 -1.79
N LEU A 73 1.01 7.90 -2.80
CA LEU A 73 1.54 8.31 -4.09
C LEU A 73 0.40 8.73 -5.03
N PRO A 74 0.57 9.80 -5.81
CA PRO A 74 -0.44 10.25 -6.75
C PRO A 74 -0.68 9.22 -7.87
N LEU A 75 -1.90 9.29 -8.40
CA LEU A 75 -2.62 8.25 -9.14
C LEU A 75 -2.03 7.74 -10.46
N GLU A 76 -0.94 8.32 -10.92
CA GLU A 76 -0.39 8.03 -12.25
C GLU A 76 1.10 7.68 -12.17
N THR A 77 1.62 7.53 -10.96
CA THR A 77 3.06 7.37 -10.76
C THR A 77 3.40 5.97 -10.32
N HIS A 78 4.22 5.31 -11.14
CA HIS A 78 4.97 4.16 -10.67
C HIS A 78 5.94 4.63 -9.58
N ALA A 79 6.08 3.80 -8.54
CA ALA A 79 7.07 4.03 -7.51
C ALA A 79 8.05 2.87 -7.47
N LEU A 80 9.30 3.24 -7.26
CA LEU A 80 10.41 2.33 -7.04
C LEU A 80 10.72 2.30 -5.56
N ILE A 81 10.97 1.11 -5.03
CA ILE A 81 11.50 0.93 -3.70
C ILE A 81 12.92 0.40 -3.85
N SER A 82 13.89 1.04 -3.19
CA SER A 82 15.25 0.53 -3.19
C SER A 82 15.33 -0.84 -2.51
N LYS A 83 16.17 -1.71 -3.07
CA LYS A 83 16.56 -3.00 -2.48
C LYS A 83 17.56 -2.86 -1.33
N ARG A 84 17.96 -1.63 -1.00
CA ARG A 84 18.90 -1.32 0.09
C ARG A 84 18.32 -0.23 0.97
N LEU A 85 18.75 -0.25 2.24
CA LEU A 85 18.47 0.83 3.17
C LEU A 85 19.58 1.88 3.09
N VAL A 86 19.22 3.15 3.20
CA VAL A 86 20.17 4.26 3.29
C VAL A 86 19.91 4.98 4.61
N SER A 87 20.92 5.01 5.49
CA SER A 87 20.79 5.55 6.85
C SER A 87 19.59 4.93 7.61
N ASP A 88 19.46 3.60 7.56
CA ASP A 88 18.38 2.82 8.16
C ASP A 88 16.96 3.14 7.68
N LYS A 89 16.83 3.71 6.48
CA LYS A 89 15.52 4.04 5.88
C LYS A 89 15.37 3.45 4.49
N PHE A 90 14.13 3.11 4.15
CA PHE A 90 13.74 2.80 2.78
C PHE A 90 13.83 4.05 1.92
N ILE A 91 14.37 3.92 0.71
CA ILE A 91 14.23 4.94 -0.32
C ILE A 91 13.06 4.55 -1.21
N VAL A 92 12.08 5.44 -1.29
CA VAL A 92 10.96 5.35 -2.23
C VAL A 92 11.11 6.46 -3.25
N SER A 93 11.15 6.10 -4.53
CA SER A 93 11.31 7.07 -5.61
C SER A 93 10.08 7.07 -6.52
N SER A 94 9.57 8.24 -6.85
CA SER A 94 8.50 8.37 -7.86
C SER A 94 8.58 9.73 -8.57
N GLN A 95 7.81 9.88 -9.63
CA GLN A 95 7.70 11.14 -10.36
C GLN A 95 6.76 12.16 -9.70
N GLY A 96 6.03 11.76 -8.66
CA GLY A 96 5.03 12.59 -7.99
C GLY A 96 5.33 12.74 -6.51
N ILE A 97 5.16 13.95 -5.98
CA ILE A 97 5.40 14.21 -4.56
C ILE A 97 4.35 13.46 -3.73
N PRO A 98 4.76 12.58 -2.79
CA PRO A 98 3.82 11.84 -1.96
C PRO A 98 3.15 12.75 -0.94
N VAL A 99 1.95 12.35 -0.51
CA VAL A 99 1.24 13.00 0.58
C VAL A 99 1.35 12.14 1.83
N GLU A 100 1.88 12.70 2.92
CA GLU A 100 1.90 12.02 4.22
C GLU A 100 0.53 12.07 4.91
N LYS A 101 0.13 10.96 5.51
CA LYS A 101 -1.12 10.81 6.27
C LYS A 101 -0.88 10.15 7.62
N HIS A 102 -1.78 10.40 8.58
CA HIS A 102 -1.82 9.79 9.92
C HIS A 102 -0.49 9.87 10.71
N GLY A 103 0.12 11.06 10.77
CA GLY A 103 1.29 11.32 11.62
C GLY A 103 2.66 11.12 10.95
N GLY A 104 2.68 10.89 9.64
CA GLY A 104 3.91 10.79 8.83
C GLY A 104 4.62 9.44 8.93
N VAL A 105 5.67 9.27 8.14
CA VAL A 105 6.50 8.04 8.09
C VAL A 105 7.96 8.38 8.36
N LYS A 106 8.59 7.66 9.30
CA LYS A 106 9.95 7.98 9.77
C LYS A 106 11.05 7.15 9.13
N ASN A 107 10.73 5.91 8.75
CA ASN A 107 11.67 4.95 8.17
C ASN A 107 11.63 4.92 6.63
N ILE A 108 10.98 5.91 6.01
CA ILE A 108 10.92 6.07 4.57
C ILE A 108 11.46 7.46 4.24
N ASN A 109 12.43 7.53 3.34
CA ASN A 109 12.81 8.75 2.65
C ASN A 109 12.23 8.70 1.23
N PHE A 110 11.79 9.86 0.76
CA PHE A 110 11.25 10.01 -0.58
C PHE A 110 12.24 10.74 -1.49
N ASP A 111 12.46 10.19 -2.69
CA ASP A 111 13.27 10.79 -3.74
C ASP A 111 12.41 11.10 -4.97
N LEU A 112 12.32 12.37 -5.34
CA LEU A 112 11.66 12.78 -6.58
C LEU A 112 12.55 12.48 -7.78
N ILE A 113 12.10 11.60 -8.67
CA ILE A 113 12.83 11.24 -9.89
C ILE A 113 12.19 11.86 -11.13
N LYS A 114 13.01 12.27 -12.09
CA LYS A 114 12.52 12.78 -13.39
C LYS A 114 12.12 11.64 -14.33
N PHE A 115 12.92 10.58 -14.35
CA PHE A 115 12.73 9.44 -15.25
C PHE A 115 12.55 8.17 -14.43
N TYR A 116 11.46 7.47 -14.69
CA TYR A 116 11.24 6.12 -14.20
C TYR A 116 11.93 5.14 -15.16
N SER A 117 12.78 4.25 -14.63
CA SER A 117 13.43 3.21 -15.43
C SER A 117 12.95 1.85 -14.93
N GLU A 118 12.12 1.19 -15.74
CA GLU A 118 11.81 -0.22 -15.53
C GLU A 118 13.09 -1.05 -15.68
N GLY A 119 13.30 -1.99 -14.77
CA GLY A 119 14.49 -2.87 -14.81
C GLY A 119 15.75 -2.33 -14.15
N ASP A 120 15.65 -1.30 -13.30
CA ASP A 120 16.76 -0.93 -12.42
C ASP A 120 17.08 -2.09 -11.45
N ALA A 121 18.31 -2.61 -11.53
CA ALA A 121 18.75 -3.74 -10.74
C ALA A 121 18.71 -3.46 -9.22
N ASP A 122 18.87 -2.21 -8.81
CA ASP A 122 18.92 -1.80 -7.40
C ASP A 122 17.56 -1.44 -6.82
N ASN A 123 16.50 -1.45 -7.64
CA ASN A 123 15.15 -1.09 -7.24
C ASN A 123 14.11 -2.16 -7.60
N ILE A 124 12.95 -2.11 -6.96
CA ILE A 124 11.78 -2.92 -7.31
C ILE A 124 10.57 -2.00 -7.52
N SER A 125 9.79 -2.24 -8.58
CA SER A 125 8.54 -1.52 -8.77
C SER A 125 7.53 -1.93 -7.70
N THR A 126 6.75 -0.99 -7.20
CA THR A 126 5.57 -1.30 -6.38
C THR A 126 4.58 -2.19 -7.12
N TYR A 127 4.56 -2.18 -8.46
CA TYR A 127 3.67 -3.05 -9.22
C TYR A 127 4.13 -4.51 -9.29
N ASP A 128 5.45 -4.74 -9.20
CA ASP A 128 6.08 -6.07 -9.31
C ASP A 128 6.12 -6.84 -7.98
N LEU A 129 5.62 -6.23 -6.89
CA LEU A 129 5.53 -6.90 -5.60
C LEU A 129 4.45 -7.99 -5.61
N GLU A 130 4.63 -9.01 -4.77
CA GLU A 130 3.62 -10.05 -4.57
C GLU A 130 2.51 -9.55 -3.65
N TYR A 131 1.31 -9.37 -4.23
CA TYR A 131 0.14 -8.87 -3.51
C TYR A 131 -0.79 -9.99 -3.08
N ARG A 132 -1.44 -9.76 -1.95
CA ARG A 132 -2.56 -10.58 -1.48
C ARG A 132 -3.72 -9.70 -1.07
N ASN A 133 -4.94 -10.22 -1.22
CA ASN A 133 -6.14 -9.54 -0.77
C ASN A 133 -6.11 -9.29 0.74
N LEU A 134 -6.47 -8.06 1.12
CA LEU A 134 -6.69 -7.65 2.48
C LEU A 134 -8.19 -7.69 2.74
N TYR A 135 -8.67 -8.83 3.24
CA TYR A 135 -10.05 -9.03 3.69
C TYR A 135 -10.27 -8.40 5.06
#